data_AF-A0A327K086-F1
#
_entry.id   AF-A0A327K086-F1
#
_cell.length_a   1.000
_cell.length_b   1.000
_cell.length_c   1.000
_cell.angle_alpha   90.00
_cell.angle_beta   90.00
_cell.angle_gamma   90.00
#
_symmetry.space_group_name_H-M   'P 1'
#
loop_
_entity.id
_entity.type
_entity.pdbx_description
1 polymer ?
#
loop_
_entity_poly.entity_id
_entity_poly.type
_entity_poly.pdbx_seq_one_letter_code
_entity_poly.pdbx_strand_id
1 'polypeptide(L)' 'MTLAPAPAVAAFTPNMTSRIEGIAVLEDLRFRRWPGAVADVWHAACAAGAHGEYVSEHPRLFVVLERAGG' A
#
# COMPACT_ATOMS: atom_id res chain seq x y z
N MET A 1 0.96 41.86 -9.00
CA MET A 1 1.43 40.94 -7.94
C MET A 1 0.97 39.55 -8.32
N THR A 2 1.83 38.78 -9.00
CA THR A 2 1.51 37.45 -9.52
C THR A 2 1.71 36.44 -8.40
N LEU A 3 0.67 35.68 -8.04
CA LEU A 3 0.76 34.62 -7.03
C LEU A 3 1.70 33.52 -7.58
N ALA A 4 2.72 33.14 -6.81
CA ALA A 4 3.54 31.98 -7.16
C ALA A 4 2.65 30.71 -7.19
N PRO A 5 2.86 29.77 -8.12
CA PRO A 5 2.12 28.51 -8.12
C PRO A 5 2.37 27.78 -6.80
N ALA A 6 1.30 27.24 -6.20
CA ALA A 6 1.43 26.37 -5.04
C ALA A 6 2.41 25.23 -5.37
N PRO A 7 3.29 24.83 -4.44
CA PRO A 7 4.20 23.72 -4.70
C PRO A 7 3.36 22.50 -5.08
N ALA A 8 3.72 21.85 -6.19
CA ALA A 8 3.14 20.58 -6.55
C ALA A 8 3.34 19.64 -5.35
N VAL A 9 2.26 19.27 -4.67
CA VAL A 9 2.31 18.22 -3.65
C VAL A 9 2.74 16.98 -4.40
N ALA A 10 4.01 16.61 -4.24
CA ALA A 10 4.57 15.40 -4.83
C ALA A 10 3.63 14.26 -4.42
N ALA A 11 2.99 13.66 -5.42
CA ALA A 11 2.20 12.48 -5.17
C ALA A 11 3.19 11.42 -4.64
N PHE A 12 2.98 10.94 -3.41
CA PHE A 12 3.67 9.73 -2.95
C PHE A 12 3.46 8.62 -3.98
N THR A 13 4.54 8.21 -4.63
CA THR A 13 4.58 7.07 -5.54
C THR A 13 5.33 5.98 -4.80
N PRO A 14 4.69 4.86 -4.45
CA PRO A 14 5.36 3.81 -3.71
C PRO A 14 6.53 3.23 -4.51
N ASN A 15 7.76 3.62 -4.18
CA ASN A 15 8.98 2.97 -4.67
C ASN A 15 9.20 1.69 -3.85
N MET A 16 8.80 0.54 -4.41
CA MET A 16 8.92 -0.76 -3.78
C MET A 16 9.02 -1.85 -4.83
N THR A 17 9.92 -2.81 -4.58
CA THR A 17 9.96 -4.10 -5.27
C THR A 17 9.37 -5.13 -4.34
N SER A 18 8.40 -5.91 -4.81
CA SER A 18 7.77 -6.97 -4.02
C SER A 18 7.56 -8.23 -4.83
N ARG A 19 7.64 -9.37 -4.16
CA ARG A 19 7.24 -10.67 -4.67
C ARG A 19 6.21 -11.28 -3.73
N ILE A 20 5.13 -11.82 -4.29
CA ILE A 20 4.10 -12.55 -3.55
C ILE A 20 3.83 -13.87 -4.26
N GLU A 21 3.44 -14.88 -3.48
CA GLU A 21 3.02 -16.18 -3.98
C GLU A 21 1.81 -16.67 -3.19
N GLY A 22 0.76 -17.14 -3.89
CA GLY A 22 -0.47 -17.62 -3.26
C GLY A 22 -1.38 -16.55 -2.66
N ILE A 23 -1.14 -15.26 -2.95
CA ILE A 23 -1.98 -14.13 -2.50
C ILE A 23 -2.74 -13.58 -3.72
N ALA A 24 -4.05 -13.42 -3.59
CA ALA A 24 -4.92 -12.84 -4.61
C ALA A 24 -5.76 -11.69 -4.03
N VAL A 25 -5.77 -10.55 -4.71
CA VAL A 25 -6.63 -9.41 -4.35
C VAL A 25 -8.06 -9.69 -4.79
N LEU A 26 -9.02 -9.50 -3.88
CA LEU A 26 -10.43 -9.84 -4.07
C LEU A 26 -11.29 -8.64 -4.48
N GLU A 27 -10.89 -7.44 -4.11
CA GLU A 27 -11.64 -6.20 -4.33
C GLU A 27 -10.74 -5.09 -4.85
N ASP A 28 -11.36 -4.06 -5.42
CA ASP A 28 -10.65 -2.85 -5.80
C ASP A 28 -9.94 -2.19 -4.60
N LEU A 29 -8.81 -1.54 -4.88
CA LEU A 29 -8.05 -0.80 -3.89
C LEU A 29 -8.90 0.29 -3.25
N ARG A 30 -8.99 0.25 -1.92
CA ARG A 30 -9.44 1.38 -1.12
C ARG A 30 -8.22 2.06 -0.53
N PHE A 31 -8.09 3.38 -0.71
CA PHE A 31 -6.95 4.11 -0.19
C PHE A 31 -7.34 5.46 0.39
N ARG A 32 -6.49 5.98 1.27
CA ARG A 32 -6.58 7.36 1.76
C ARG A 32 -5.19 7.97 1.82
N ARG A 33 -5.12 9.27 1.48
CA ARG A 33 -3.89 10.06 1.47
C ARG A 33 -4.00 11.20 2.46
N TRP A 34 -2.88 11.46 3.14
CA TRP A 34 -2.67 12.61 4.02
C TRP A 34 -1.31 13.25 3.68
N PRO A 35 -1.01 14.46 4.17
CA PRO A 35 0.35 14.99 4.12
C PRO A 35 1.33 14.01 4.80
N GLY A 36 2.27 13.47 4.03
CA GLY A 36 3.31 12.57 4.53
C GLY A 36 2.94 11.08 4.66
N ALA A 37 1.70 10.68 4.36
CA ALA A 37 1.30 9.27 4.47
C ALA A 37 0.22 8.86 3.45
N VAL A 38 0.27 7.60 3.02
CA VAL A 38 -0.78 6.93 2.26
C VAL A 38 -1.08 5.60 2.94
N ALA A 39 -2.35 5.29 3.11
CA ALA A 39 -2.81 3.99 3.57
C ALA A 39 -3.60 3.31 2.46
N ASP A 40 -3.13 2.16 2.04
CA ASP A 40 -3.78 1.25 1.10
C ASP A 40 -4.43 0.12 1.90
N VAL A 41 -5.69 -0.18 1.63
CA VAL A 41 -6.45 -1.26 2.26
C VAL A 41 -6.86 -2.25 1.18
N TRP A 42 -6.43 -3.49 1.37
CA TRP A 42 -6.66 -4.60 0.46
C TRP A 42 -7.49 -5.67 1.16
N HIS A 43 -8.50 -6.18 0.45
CA HIS A 43 -9.12 -7.46 0.78
C HIS A 43 -8.45 -8.52 -0.08
N ALA A 44 -7.83 -9.52 0.55
CA ALA A 44 -7.05 -10.53 -0.15
C ALA A 44 -7.34 -11.94 0.37
N ALA A 45 -7.34 -12.91 -0.53
CA ALA A 45 -7.30 -14.32 -0.20
C ALA A 45 -5.86 -14.80 -0.17
N CYS A 46 -5.55 -15.64 0.83
CA CYS A 46 -4.26 -16.28 1.00
C CYS A 46 -4.45 -17.79 0.93
N ALA A 47 -3.85 -18.45 -0.07
CA ALA A 47 -3.76 -19.89 -0.12
C ALA A 47 -2.93 -20.45 1.05
N ALA A 48 -3.05 -21.75 1.33
CA ALA A 48 -2.19 -22.41 2.32
C ALA A 48 -0.71 -22.22 1.94
N GLY A 49 0.09 -21.68 2.86
CA GLY A 49 1.50 -21.38 2.62
C GLY A 49 1.78 -20.10 1.81
N ALA A 50 0.76 -19.27 1.56
CA ALA A 50 0.95 -17.98 0.90
C ALA A 50 1.96 -17.11 1.65
N HIS A 51 2.85 -16.47 0.90
CA HIS A 51 3.94 -15.68 1.45
C HIS A 51 4.35 -14.56 0.49
N GLY A 52 5.18 -13.66 0.98
CA GLY A 52 5.75 -12.60 0.17
C GLY A 52 6.84 -11.85 0.90
N GLU A 53 7.60 -11.08 0.14
CA GLU A 53 8.68 -10.24 0.59
C GLU A 53 8.69 -8.93 -0.18
N TYR A 54 9.17 -7.87 0.45
CA TYR A 54 9.32 -6.58 -0.21
C TYR A 54 10.57 -5.84 0.27
N VAL A 55 11.09 -4.99 -0.60
CA VAL A 55 12.14 -4.02 -0.29
C VAL A 55 11.62 -2.63 -0.62
N SER A 56 11.67 -1.72 0.34
CA SER A 56 11.30 -0.32 0.14
C SER A 56 12.24 0.62 0.87
N GLU A 57 12.55 1.75 0.23
CA GLU A 57 13.36 2.82 0.79
C GLU A 57 12.59 3.68 1.81
N HIS A 58 11.25 3.66 1.73
CA HIS A 58 10.39 4.42 2.63
C HIS A 58 9.87 3.53 3.75
N PRO A 59 9.73 4.08 4.99
CA PRO A 59 9.09 3.37 6.08
C PRO A 59 7.68 2.90 5.71
N ARG A 60 7.38 1.63 6.00
CA ARG A 60 6.07 1.03 5.74
C ARG A 60 5.64 0.21 6.94
N LEU A 61 4.35 0.25 7.22
CA LEU A 61 3.70 -0.60 8.20
C LEU A 61 2.69 -1.49 7.47
N PHE A 62 2.70 -2.77 7.78
CA PHE A 62 1.68 -3.72 7.33
C PHE A 62 0.90 -4.21 8.55
N VAL A 63 -0.43 -4.14 8.47
CA VAL A 63 -1.32 -4.57 9.55
C VAL A 63 -2.40 -5.45 8.95
N VAL A 64 -2.59 -6.63 9.53
CA VAL A 64 -3.75 -7.48 9.25
C VAL A 64 -4.92 -6.96 10.08
N LEU A 65 -5.91 -6.36 9.40
CA LEU A 65 -7.09 -5.81 10.08
C LEU A 65 -8.06 -6.90 10.53
N GLU A 66 -8.22 -7.93 9.70
CA GLU A 66 -9.06 -9.10 9.96
C GLU A 66 -8.45 -10.32 9.26
N ARG A 67 -8.60 -11.50 9.86
CA ARG A 67 -8.18 -12.77 9.27
C ARG A 67 -9.24 -13.84 9.54
N ALA A 68 -9.73 -14.46 8.48
CA ALA A 68 -10.55 -15.66 8.56
C ALA A 68 -9.71 -16.89 8.17
N GLY A 69 -9.80 -17.99 8.94
CA GLY A 69 -9.07 -19.24 8.70
C GLY A 69 -7.66 -19.27 9.32
N GLY A 70 -7.36 -20.36 10.04
CA GLY A 70 -6.16 -20.58 10.84
C GLY A 70 -5.13 -21.47 10.14
#